data_AF-A0A535X1A4-F1
#
_entry.id   AF-A0A535X1A4-F1
#
_cell.length_a   1.000
_cell.length_b   1.000
_cell.length_c   1.000
_cell.angle_alpha   90.00
_cell.angle_beta   90.00
_cell.angle_gamma   90.00
#
_symmetry.space_group_name_H-M   'P 1'
#
loop_
_entity.id
_entity.type
_entity.pdbx_description
1 polymer ?
#
loop_
_entity_poly.entity_id
_entity_poly.type
_entity_poly.pdbx_seq_one_letter_code
_entity_poly.pdbx_strand_id
1 'polypeptide(L)'
;MIDRLEGTADVELNTTLAMALIKKGIVLGWMGHTDAEMAQFERVVQRFGAETTIELQAQVAMALLCKADSLNSVERTDDAIQVYDEIIRRFHAISDPGVARWVDGARESRAQALANTSS
;
A
#
# COMPACT_ATOMS: atom_id res chain seq x y z
N MET A 1 -0.10 -20.89 -29.06
CA MET A 1 0.52 -20.95 -27.73
C MET A 1 1.20 -19.61 -27.46
N ILE A 2 0.40 -18.56 -27.24
CA ILE A 2 0.86 -17.15 -27.14
C ILE A 2 0.42 -16.49 -25.81
N ASP A 3 -0.59 -17.05 -25.13
CA ASP A 3 -1.20 -16.53 -23.90
C ASP A 3 -0.21 -16.28 -22.73
N ARG A 4 0.92 -16.99 -22.69
CA ARG A 4 1.86 -16.88 -21.56
C ARG A 4 2.72 -15.61 -21.61
N LEU A 5 2.86 -14.96 -22.78
CA LEU A 5 3.64 -13.73 -22.93
C LEU A 5 2.79 -12.47 -22.69
N GLU A 6 1.50 -12.52 -23.00
CA GLU A 6 0.58 -11.39 -22.75
C GLU A 6 0.35 -11.18 -21.25
N GLY A 7 0.18 -12.26 -20.48
CA GLY A 7 -0.02 -12.15 -19.03
C GLY A 7 1.19 -11.58 -18.28
N THR A 8 2.42 -11.90 -18.68
CA THR A 8 3.63 -11.36 -18.04
C THR A 8 3.87 -9.89 -18.39
N ALA A 9 3.59 -9.50 -19.65
CA ALA A 9 3.72 -8.12 -20.09
C ALA A 9 2.71 -7.20 -19.38
N ASP A 10 1.49 -7.69 -19.13
CA ASP A 10 0.48 -6.94 -18.37
C ASP A 10 0.90 -6.76 -16.90
N VAL A 11 1.46 -7.79 -16.27
CA VAL A 11 1.97 -7.70 -14.89
C VAL A 11 3.12 -6.70 -14.77
N GLU A 12 4.08 -6.70 -15.70
CA GLU A 12 5.19 -5.73 -15.68
C GLU A 12 4.71 -4.29 -15.88
N LEU A 13 3.78 -4.08 -16.83
CA LEU A 13 3.20 -2.77 -17.10
C LEU A 13 2.40 -2.27 -15.89
N ASN A 14 1.58 -3.14 -15.29
CA ASN A 14 0.77 -2.82 -14.12
C ASN A 14 1.65 -2.55 -12.89
N THR A 15 2.72 -3.32 -12.70
CA THR A 15 3.69 -3.08 -11.62
C THR A 15 4.37 -1.73 -11.79
N THR A 16 4.76 -1.38 -13.01
CA THR A 16 5.34 -0.07 -13.34
C THR A 16 4.36 1.07 -13.07
N LEU A 17 3.10 0.92 -13.49
CA LEU A 17 2.05 1.89 -13.26
C LEU A 17 1.76 2.08 -11.77
N ALA A 18 1.65 0.99 -11.00
CA ALA A 18 1.45 1.03 -9.56
C ALA A 18 2.58 1.79 -8.87
N MET A 19 3.84 1.47 -9.19
CA MET A 19 5.01 2.17 -8.65
C MET A 19 5.01 3.67 -9.00
N ALA A 20 4.62 4.03 -10.23
CA ALA A 20 4.54 5.43 -10.65
C ALA A 20 3.48 6.21 -9.85
N LEU A 21 2.32 5.61 -9.62
CA LEU A 21 1.25 6.19 -8.79
C LEU A 21 1.70 6.38 -7.34
N ILE A 22 2.36 5.38 -6.74
CA ILE A 22 2.91 5.47 -5.37
C ILE A 22 3.91 6.62 -5.27
N LYS A 23 4.91 6.67 -6.17
CA LYS A 23 5.92 7.74 -6.18
C LYS A 23 5.29 9.11 -6.34
N LYS A 24 4.29 9.24 -7.21
CA LYS A 24 3.54 10.49 -7.38
C LYS A 24 2.82 10.89 -6.09
N GLY A 25 2.18 9.93 -5.42
CA GLY A 25 1.54 10.14 -4.11
C GLY A 25 2.53 10.71 -3.10
N ILE A 26 3.67 10.04 -2.90
CA ILE A 26 4.73 10.47 -1.96
C ILE A 26 5.19 11.91 -2.26
N VAL A 27 5.45 12.22 -3.54
CA VAL A 27 5.87 13.58 -3.94
C VAL A 27 4.78 14.62 -3.64
N LEU A 28 3.51 14.29 -3.86
CA LEU A 28 2.39 15.17 -3.52
C LEU A 28 2.28 15.39 -2.00
N GLY A 29 2.50 14.35 -1.20
CA GLY A 29 2.53 14.44 0.26
C GLY A 29 3.64 15.38 0.74
N TRP A 30 4.84 15.27 0.18
CA TRP A 30 5.95 16.21 0.46
C TRP A 30 5.63 17.67 0.08
N MET A 31 4.74 17.88 -0.88
CA MET A 31 4.25 19.22 -1.27
C MET A 31 3.06 19.69 -0.42
N GLY A 32 2.61 18.90 0.57
CA GLY A 32 1.44 19.21 1.39
C GLY A 32 0.10 19.01 0.68
N HIS A 33 0.08 18.33 -0.47
CA HIS A 33 -1.13 18.03 -1.22
C HIS A 33 -1.75 16.70 -0.76
N THR A 34 -2.12 16.60 0.51
CA THR A 34 -2.59 15.36 1.17
C THR A 34 -3.77 14.70 0.44
N ASP A 35 -4.77 15.45 -0.03
CA ASP A 35 -5.90 14.87 -0.77
C ASP A 35 -5.47 14.24 -2.10
N ALA A 36 -4.56 14.89 -2.82
CA ALA A 36 -4.06 14.42 -4.10
C ALA A 36 -3.13 13.20 -3.93
N GLU A 37 -2.36 13.17 -2.84
CA GLU A 37 -1.58 12.02 -2.39
C GLU A 37 -2.48 10.81 -2.12
N MET A 38 -3.49 10.97 -1.25
CA MET A 38 -4.44 9.91 -0.91
C MET A 38 -5.13 9.36 -2.15
N ALA A 39 -5.50 10.23 -3.09
CA ALA A 39 -6.09 9.83 -4.36
C ALA A 39 -5.15 8.95 -5.21
N GLN A 40 -3.83 9.08 -5.10
CA GLN A 40 -2.91 8.21 -5.84
C GLN A 40 -2.82 6.81 -5.22
N PHE A 41 -2.73 6.72 -3.89
CA PHE A 41 -2.70 5.41 -3.21
C PHE A 41 -4.02 4.66 -3.40
N GLU A 42 -5.15 5.38 -3.34
CA GLU A 42 -6.47 4.80 -3.60
C GLU A 42 -6.59 4.24 -5.03
N ARG A 43 -6.02 4.93 -6.03
CA ARG A 43 -5.98 4.41 -7.42
C ARG A 43 -5.22 3.10 -7.55
N VAL A 44 -4.14 2.90 -6.78
CA VAL A 44 -3.39 1.63 -6.77
C VAL A 44 -4.28 0.52 -6.21
N VAL A 45 -4.94 0.77 -5.08
CA VAL A 45 -5.83 -0.21 -4.41
C VAL A 45 -7.03 -0.54 -5.29
N GLN A 46 -7.67 0.45 -5.90
CA GLN A 46 -8.83 0.24 -6.78
C GLN A 46 -8.49 -0.56 -8.02
N ARG A 47 -7.32 -0.29 -8.62
CA ARG A 47 -6.92 -0.90 -9.89
C ARG A 47 -6.32 -2.29 -9.71
N PHE A 48 -5.56 -2.51 -8.64
CA PHE A 48 -4.75 -3.72 -8.47
C PHE A 48 -5.08 -4.51 -7.20
N GLY A 49 -6.03 -4.06 -6.37
CA GLY A 49 -6.33 -4.67 -5.07
C GLY A 49 -6.91 -6.08 -5.13
N ALA A 50 -7.37 -6.53 -6.31
CA ALA A 50 -7.86 -7.90 -6.54
C ALA A 50 -6.80 -8.81 -7.22
N GLU A 51 -5.65 -8.26 -7.59
CA GLU A 51 -4.59 -9.00 -8.27
C GLU A 51 -3.90 -9.98 -7.32
N THR A 52 -3.56 -11.16 -7.85
CA THR A 52 -2.98 -12.26 -7.06
C THR A 52 -1.50 -12.48 -7.35
N THR A 53 -0.91 -11.73 -8.28
CA THR A 53 0.53 -11.80 -8.53
C THR A 53 1.30 -11.12 -7.40
N ILE A 54 2.38 -11.75 -6.97
CA ILE A 54 3.17 -11.32 -5.80
C ILE A 54 3.70 -9.90 -6.02
N GLU A 55 4.12 -9.58 -7.24
CA GLU A 55 4.64 -8.28 -7.62
C GLU A 55 3.60 -7.17 -7.40
N LEU A 56 2.36 -7.38 -7.84
CA LEU A 56 1.26 -6.41 -7.66
C LEU A 56 0.77 -6.37 -6.22
N GLN A 57 0.70 -7.52 -5.53
CA GLN A 57 0.36 -7.56 -4.11
C GLN A 57 1.37 -6.78 -3.26
N ALA A 58 2.66 -6.83 -3.60
CA ALA A 58 3.68 -6.01 -2.95
C ALA A 58 3.48 -4.50 -3.19
N GLN A 59 3.05 -4.10 -4.39
CA GLN A 59 2.71 -2.69 -4.67
C GLN A 59 1.45 -2.24 -3.93
N VAL A 60 0.42 -3.08 -3.85
CA VAL A 60 -0.82 -2.77 -3.10
C VAL A 60 -0.52 -2.64 -1.61
N ALA A 61 0.25 -3.55 -1.03
CA ALA A 61 0.66 -3.48 0.37
C ALA A 61 1.47 -2.20 0.66
N MET A 62 2.40 -1.83 -0.23
CA MET A 62 3.15 -0.57 -0.13
C MET A 62 2.24 0.66 -0.17
N ALA A 63 1.30 0.72 -1.12
CA ALA A 63 0.38 1.85 -1.25
C ALA A 63 -0.54 2.01 -0.02
N LEU A 64 -1.02 0.90 0.54
CA LEU A 64 -1.81 0.91 1.76
C LEU A 64 -0.98 1.38 2.96
N LEU A 65 0.28 0.96 3.08
CA LEU A 65 1.16 1.39 4.16
C LEU A 65 1.40 2.90 4.09
N CYS A 66 1.74 3.43 2.90
CA CYS A 66 1.89 4.87 2.70
C CYS A 66 0.59 5.63 3.00
N LYS A 67 -0.57 5.10 2.60
CA LYS A 67 -1.88 5.70 2.94
C LYS A 67 -2.09 5.78 4.45
N ALA A 68 -1.79 4.70 5.18
CA ALA A 68 -1.94 4.65 6.62
C ALA A 68 -0.98 5.62 7.33
N ASP A 69 0.29 5.67 6.92
CA ASP A 69 1.28 6.59 7.48
C ASP A 69 0.87 8.06 7.29
N SER A 70 0.35 8.40 6.10
CA SER A 70 -0.13 9.75 5.82
C SER A 70 -1.43 10.09 6.54
N LEU A 71 -2.33 9.13 6.79
CA LEU A 71 -3.48 9.33 7.67
C LEU A 71 -3.03 9.61 9.11
N ASN A 72 -2.05 8.86 9.59
CA ASN A 72 -1.52 9.04 10.94
C ASN A 72 -0.81 10.40 11.11
N SER A 73 -0.12 10.89 10.08
CA SER A 73 0.57 12.19 10.12
C SER A 73 -0.37 13.39 10.17
N VAL A 74 -1.62 13.22 9.71
CA VAL A 74 -2.70 14.23 9.82
C VAL A 74 -3.66 13.94 10.97
N GLU A 75 -3.19 13.23 12.00
CA GLU A 75 -3.93 12.92 13.24
C GLU A 75 -5.21 12.09 13.05
N ARG A 76 -5.38 11.46 11.87
CA ARG A 76 -6.46 10.49 11.61
C ARG A 76 -6.02 9.09 12.02
N THR A 77 -5.56 8.95 13.25
CA THR A 77 -4.91 7.72 13.75
C THR A 77 -5.83 6.50 13.74
N ASP A 78 -7.12 6.65 14.04
CA ASP A 78 -8.08 5.53 13.97
C ASP A 78 -8.24 4.99 12.54
N ASP A 79 -8.30 5.89 11.55
CA ASP A 79 -8.37 5.49 10.13
C ASP A 79 -7.06 4.82 9.70
N ALA A 80 -5.91 5.32 10.16
CA ALA A 80 -4.62 4.69 9.90
C ALA A 80 -4.55 3.26 10.46
N ILE A 81 -5.01 3.05 11.71
CA ILE A 81 -5.08 1.73 12.34
C ILE A 81 -5.93 0.76 11.53
N GLN A 82 -7.09 1.20 11.03
CA GLN A 82 -7.94 0.36 10.18
C GLN A 82 -7.21 -0.08 8.89
N VAL A 83 -6.43 0.82 8.27
CA VAL A 83 -5.65 0.48 7.08
C VAL A 83 -4.47 -0.44 7.42
N TYR A 84 -3.77 -0.24 8.53
CA TYR A 84 -2.74 -1.19 8.96
C TYR A 84 -3.32 -2.58 9.22
N ASP A 85 -4.47 -2.66 9.89
CA ASP A 85 -5.19 -3.91 10.12
C ASP A 85 -5.60 -4.60 8.81
N GLU A 86 -5.99 -3.81 7.81
CA GLU A 86 -6.27 -4.31 6.47
C GLU A 86 -5.05 -4.95 5.81
N ILE A 87 -3.87 -4.32 5.87
CA ILE A 87 -2.62 -4.86 5.33
C ILE A 87 -2.30 -6.20 6.00
N ILE A 88 -2.34 -6.22 7.34
CA ILE A 88 -2.06 -7.42 8.12
C ILE A 88 -3.04 -8.52 7.75
N ARG A 89 -4.36 -8.25 7.77
CA ARG A 89 -5.38 -9.24 7.45
C ARG A 89 -5.23 -9.80 6.03
N ARG A 90 -5.02 -8.93 5.03
CA ARG A 90 -4.96 -9.34 3.62
C ARG A 90 -3.68 -10.12 3.29
N PHE A 91 -2.55 -9.76 3.88
CA PHE A 91 -1.25 -10.22 3.40
C PHE A 91 -0.45 -11.05 4.42
N HIS A 92 -0.95 -11.28 5.64
CA HIS A 92 -0.23 -12.06 6.69
C HIS A 92 0.27 -13.45 6.27
N ALA A 93 -0.40 -14.09 5.31
CA ALA A 93 -0.07 -15.45 4.86
C ALA A 93 0.97 -15.47 3.72
N ILE A 94 1.43 -14.32 3.24
CA ILE A 94 2.37 -14.22 2.12
C ILE A 94 3.79 -14.11 2.67
N SER A 95 4.59 -15.17 2.45
CA SER A 95 5.98 -15.23 2.91
C SER A 95 6.98 -14.57 1.96
N ASP A 96 6.54 -14.04 0.82
CA ASP A 96 7.41 -13.32 -0.11
C ASP A 96 8.02 -12.09 0.59
N PRO A 97 9.36 -11.90 0.58
CA PRO A 97 10.01 -10.78 1.27
C PRO A 97 9.52 -9.39 0.80
N GLY A 98 9.10 -9.27 -0.46
CA GLY A 98 8.58 -8.04 -1.03
C GLY A 98 7.27 -7.59 -0.38
N VAL A 99 6.44 -8.54 0.06
CA VAL A 99 5.17 -8.31 0.76
C VAL A 99 5.35 -8.34 2.27
N ALA A 100 6.10 -9.31 2.80
CA ALA A 100 6.29 -9.51 4.23
C ALA A 100 6.84 -8.26 4.93
N ARG A 101 7.80 -7.57 4.30
CA ARG A 101 8.35 -6.30 4.83
C ARG A 101 7.28 -5.24 5.09
N TRP A 102 6.24 -5.18 4.25
CA TRP A 102 5.17 -4.20 4.39
C TRP A 102 4.16 -4.61 5.47
N VAL A 103 3.93 -5.92 5.62
CA VAL A 103 3.12 -6.45 6.73
C VAL A 103 3.79 -6.18 8.06
N ASP A 104 5.10 -6.39 8.16
CA ASP A 104 5.84 -6.13 9.39
C ASP A 104 5.89 -4.63 9.71
N GLY A 105 6.11 -3.78 8.71
CA GLY A 105 5.97 -2.32 8.87
C GLY A 105 4.57 -1.90 9.34
N ALA A 106 3.51 -2.51 8.79
CA ALA A 106 2.15 -2.22 9.24
C ALA A 106 1.92 -2.65 10.70
N ARG A 107 2.49 -3.77 11.16
CA ARG A 107 2.40 -4.21 12.56
C ARG A 107 3.08 -3.23 13.50
N GLU A 108 4.28 -2.78 13.13
CA GLU A 108 5.06 -1.82 13.92
C GLU A 108 4.34 -0.47 14.02
N SER A 109 3.98 0.13 12.88
CA SER A 109 3.29 1.42 12.85
C SER A 109 1.95 1.37 13.57
N ARG A 110 1.20 0.26 13.44
CA ARG A 110 -0.05 0.06 14.19
C ARG A 110 0.18 -0.02 15.69
N ALA A 111 1.20 -0.75 16.15
CA ALA A 111 1.52 -0.84 17.57
C ALA A 111 1.87 0.54 18.15
N GLN A 112 2.64 1.34 17.41
CA GLN A 112 2.97 2.70 17.79
C GLN A 112 1.73 3.61 17.83
N ALA A 113 0.86 3.54 16.83
CA ALA A 113 -0.39 4.29 16.77
C ALA A 113 -1.33 3.97 17.95
N LEU A 114 -1.44 2.70 18.33
CA LEU A 114 -2.22 2.27 19.49
C LEU A 114 -1.63 2.73 20.82
N ALA A 115 -0.29 2.75 20.94
CA ALA A 115 0.38 3.27 22.12
C ALA A 115 0.14 4.79 22.29
N ASN A 116 0.18 5.54 21.18
CA ASN A 116 -0.02 6.99 21.19
C ASN A 116 -1.47 7.40 21.53
N THR A 117 -2.46 6.59 21.16
CA THR A 117 -3.88 6.84 21.47
C THR A 117 -4.27 6.44 22.89
N SER A 118 -3.45 5.62 23.55
CA SER A 118 -3.67 5.16 24.93
C SER A 118 -2.98 6.02 25.99
N SER A 119 -2.20 7.04 25.58
CA SER A 119 -1.43 7.94 26.46
C SER A 119 -2.12 9.29 26.64
#